data_AF-A0A352J9S3-F1
#
_entry.id   AF-A0A352J9S3-F1
#
_cell.length_a   1.000
_cell.length_b   1.000
_cell.length_c   1.000
_cell.angle_alpha   90.00
_cell.angle_beta   90.00
_cell.angle_gamma   90.00
#
_symmetry.space_group_name_H-M   'P 1'
#
loop_
_entity.id
_entity.type
_entity.pdbx_description
1 polymer ?
#
loop_
_entity_poly.entity_id
_entity_poly.type
_entity_poly.pdbx_seq_one_letter_code
_entity_poly.pdbx_strand_id
1 'polypeptide(L)'
;MQYLAELQKTQAAFGLGGNSSVRLLARNTGENIWQPITNEQVLQVQDSSQARDFKDGQMVIAEVTASNQVQSIQDASKKIVNILQAFSRSQDKYKSAEEEVEQWKQSLNFQSQELHRREQELEQKELDLENLEARRQEIEELEEKFARERIEIEQLRKSIEVERGQIEAKAAALTSDQVEHLKYLIGQLSSSFSNPDSLKDRIHNALDLVNKRQEVLTSFWQNLDNLKNEAEKQKGLLNKSTEDLNVRKNQCQQTKIALADAQAELKAQRGILKLQENNMAMSRMQLDAQI
;
A
#
# COMPACT_ATOMS: atom_id res chain seq x y z
N MET A 1 -17.20 -48.21 32.27
CA MET A 1 -16.03 -47.35 31.99
C MET A 1 -14.80 -48.21 31.88
N GLN A 2 -13.87 -47.90 30.98
CA GLN A 2 -12.69 -48.73 30.73
C GLN A 2 -11.48 -48.25 31.53
N TYR A 3 -10.73 -49.21 32.06
CA TYR A 3 -9.56 -49.00 32.88
C TYR A 3 -8.42 -49.89 32.40
N LEU A 4 -7.21 -49.33 32.32
CA LEU A 4 -5.99 -50.11 32.26
C LEU A 4 -5.69 -50.52 33.69
N ALA A 5 -5.54 -51.81 33.92
CA ALA A 5 -5.36 -52.37 35.24
C ALA A 5 -4.33 -53.49 35.21
N GLU A 6 -3.76 -53.76 36.37
CA GLU A 6 -2.93 -54.94 36.60
C GLU A 6 -3.77 -56.01 37.31
N LEU A 7 -3.76 -57.23 36.80
CA LEU A 7 -4.41 -58.37 37.44
C LEU A 7 -3.54 -58.89 38.59
N GLN A 8 -4.11 -58.98 39.79
CA GLN A 8 -3.48 -59.54 40.99
C GLN A 8 -4.21 -60.82 41.40
N LYS A 9 -3.48 -61.93 41.42
CA LYS A 9 -3.98 -63.25 41.85
C LYS A 9 -3.32 -63.65 43.16
N THR A 10 -4.13 -63.79 44.19
CA THR A 10 -3.69 -64.40 45.46
C THR A 10 -3.99 -65.89 45.44
N GLN A 11 -2.95 -66.73 45.47
CA GLN A 11 -3.11 -68.15 45.74
C GLN A 11 -3.44 -68.36 47.22
N ALA A 12 -4.55 -69.03 47.51
CA ALA A 12 -4.88 -69.42 48.87
C ALA A 12 -3.94 -70.52 49.37
N ALA A 13 -3.38 -70.34 50.56
CA ALA A 13 -2.77 -71.43 51.29
C ALA A 13 -3.86 -72.47 51.62
N PHE A 14 -3.55 -73.76 51.43
CA PHE A 14 -4.44 -74.90 51.74
C PHE A 14 -5.68 -75.09 50.84
N GLY A 15 -5.57 -74.85 49.53
CA GLY A 15 -6.52 -75.41 48.54
C GLY A 15 -7.94 -74.86 48.55
N LEU A 16 -8.23 -73.84 49.38
CA LEU A 16 -9.52 -73.16 49.45
C LEU A 16 -9.48 -71.87 48.63
N GLY A 17 -9.73 -71.97 47.32
CA GLY A 17 -10.14 -70.86 46.44
C GLY A 17 -9.16 -69.69 46.29
N GLY A 18 -8.55 -69.52 45.11
CA GLY A 18 -7.77 -68.32 44.79
C GLY A 18 -8.68 -67.12 44.45
N ASN A 19 -8.32 -65.93 44.93
CA ASN A 19 -9.04 -64.69 44.66
C ASN A 19 -8.30 -63.91 43.55
N SER A 20 -9.04 -63.23 42.69
CA SER A 20 -8.49 -62.35 41.65
C SER A 20 -9.01 -60.94 41.86
N SER A 21 -8.12 -59.96 41.78
CA SER A 21 -8.45 -58.55 41.87
C SER A 21 -7.75 -57.77 40.76
N VAL A 22 -8.26 -56.61 40.41
CA VAL A 22 -7.64 -55.71 39.43
C VAL A 22 -7.26 -54.41 40.11
N ARG A 23 -5.99 -54.03 40.00
CA ARG A 23 -5.48 -52.75 40.44
C ARG A 23 -5.59 -51.75 39.29
N LEU A 24 -6.43 -50.73 39.44
CA LEU A 24 -6.67 -49.75 38.39
C LEU A 24 -5.48 -48.78 38.30
N LEU A 25 -4.93 -48.60 37.10
CA LEU A 25 -3.75 -47.78 36.84
C LEU A 25 -4.08 -46.52 36.04
N ALA A 26 -4.93 -46.65 35.03
CA ALA A 26 -5.37 -45.51 34.23
C ALA A 26 -6.82 -45.66 33.78
N ARG A 27 -7.54 -44.54 33.67
CA ARG A 27 -8.91 -44.49 33.20
C ARG A 27 -8.95 -43.99 31.76
N ASN A 28 -9.76 -44.63 30.93
CA ASN A 28 -10.01 -44.15 29.59
C ASN A 28 -11.00 -42.97 29.60
N THR A 29 -10.62 -41.86 28.98
CA THR A 29 -11.45 -40.65 28.82
C THR A 29 -11.76 -40.32 27.35
N GLY A 30 -11.30 -41.13 26.38
CA GLY A 30 -11.49 -40.89 24.95
C GLY A 30 -11.13 -42.08 24.05
N GLU A 31 -10.86 -41.87 22.75
CA GLU A 31 -10.55 -42.99 21.85
C GLU A 31 -9.20 -43.67 22.17
N ASN A 32 -8.22 -42.93 22.69
CA ASN A 32 -6.93 -43.43 23.19
C ASN A 32 -6.33 -42.52 24.28
N ILE A 33 -7.15 -41.74 24.99
CA ILE A 33 -6.69 -40.82 26.04
C ILE A 33 -6.87 -41.52 27.37
N TRP A 34 -5.76 -41.76 28.06
CA TRP A 34 -5.72 -42.45 29.35
C TRP A 34 -5.20 -41.49 30.41
N GLN A 35 -5.93 -41.35 31.50
CA GLN A 35 -5.52 -40.55 32.64
C GLN A 35 -5.05 -41.45 33.77
N PRO A 36 -3.88 -41.20 34.37
CA PRO A 36 -3.39 -41.98 35.48
C PRO A 36 -4.34 -41.86 36.68
N ILE A 37 -4.53 -42.97 37.39
CA ILE A 37 -5.27 -42.99 38.63
C ILE A 37 -4.26 -42.81 39.75
N THR A 38 -4.30 -41.65 40.39
CA THR A 38 -3.36 -41.27 41.46
C THR A 38 -3.67 -41.94 42.80
N ASN A 39 -4.90 -42.42 42.99
CA ASN A 39 -5.31 -43.14 44.20
C ASN A 39 -5.39 -44.63 43.91
N GLU A 40 -4.57 -45.44 44.58
CA GLU A 40 -4.56 -46.89 44.37
C GLU A 40 -5.94 -47.50 44.65
N GLN A 41 -6.60 -47.97 43.59
CA GLN A 41 -7.94 -48.55 43.66
C GLN A 41 -7.87 -50.00 43.19
N VAL A 42 -8.18 -50.93 44.10
CA VAL A 42 -8.20 -52.37 43.81
C VAL A 42 -9.64 -52.88 43.88
N LEU A 43 -10.10 -53.50 42.80
CA LEU A 43 -11.45 -54.06 42.69
C LEU A 43 -11.40 -55.58 42.63
N GLN A 44 -12.23 -56.25 43.42
CA GLN A 44 -12.33 -57.71 43.41
C GLN A 44 -13.08 -58.18 42.16
N VAL A 45 -12.55 -59.19 41.48
CA VAL A 45 -13.20 -59.84 40.34
C VAL A 45 -14.22 -60.83 40.90
N GLN A 46 -15.52 -60.54 40.72
CA GLN A 46 -16.58 -61.37 41.31
C GLN A 46 -16.72 -62.73 40.62
N ASP A 47 -16.43 -62.79 39.31
CA ASP A 47 -16.43 -64.01 38.53
C ASP A 47 -14.99 -64.42 38.19
N SER A 48 -14.46 -65.39 38.95
CA SER A 48 -13.09 -65.88 38.78
C SER A 48 -12.82 -66.53 37.42
N SER A 49 -13.86 -66.89 36.65
CA SER A 49 -13.71 -67.39 35.29
C SER A 49 -13.14 -66.33 34.33
N GLN A 50 -13.46 -65.03 34.56
CA GLN A 50 -12.99 -63.92 33.72
C GLN A 50 -11.48 -63.68 33.83
N ALA A 51 -10.86 -64.07 34.95
CA ALA A 51 -9.44 -63.91 35.21
C ALA A 51 -8.63 -65.18 34.92
N ARG A 52 -9.29 -66.31 34.60
CA ARG A 52 -8.64 -67.63 34.56
C ARG A 52 -7.52 -67.71 33.53
N ASP A 53 -7.72 -67.12 32.36
CA ASP A 53 -6.81 -67.21 31.20
C ASP A 53 -5.61 -66.24 31.27
N PHE A 54 -5.59 -65.36 32.27
CA PHE A 54 -4.57 -64.33 32.44
C PHE A 54 -3.57 -64.69 33.55
N LYS A 55 -2.35 -64.16 33.49
CA LYS A 55 -1.32 -64.38 34.53
C LYS A 55 -1.41 -63.33 35.63
N ASP A 56 -0.87 -63.68 36.81
CA ASP A 56 -0.63 -62.70 37.86
C ASP A 56 0.34 -61.61 37.34
N GLY A 57 0.06 -60.35 37.68
CA GLY A 57 0.78 -59.18 37.18
C GLY A 57 0.49 -58.80 35.72
N GLN A 58 -0.43 -59.48 35.03
CA GLN A 58 -0.72 -59.16 33.63
C GLN A 58 -1.52 -57.87 33.49
N MET A 59 -1.13 -57.03 32.53
CA MET A 59 -1.87 -55.83 32.16
C MET A 59 -3.15 -56.20 31.39
N VAL A 60 -4.27 -55.69 31.87
CA VAL A 60 -5.61 -55.98 31.35
C VAL A 60 -6.42 -54.70 31.19
N ILE A 61 -7.39 -54.74 30.27
CA ILE A 61 -8.45 -53.74 30.19
C ILE A 61 -9.62 -54.25 31.01
N ALA A 62 -9.91 -53.57 32.11
CA ALA A 62 -11.07 -53.84 32.96
C ALA A 62 -12.21 -52.89 32.60
N GLU A 63 -13.37 -53.44 32.30
CA GLU A 63 -14.60 -52.67 32.21
C GLU A 63 -15.26 -52.64 33.58
N VAL A 64 -15.42 -51.45 34.16
CA VAL A 64 -15.96 -51.25 35.50
C VAL A 64 -17.27 -50.48 35.43
N THR A 65 -18.28 -50.95 36.16
CA THR A 65 -19.61 -50.34 36.25
C THR A 65 -19.58 -49.06 37.11
N ALA A 66 -20.69 -48.30 37.11
CA ALA A 66 -20.85 -47.16 38.01
C ALA A 66 -20.82 -47.53 39.51
N SER A 67 -21.06 -48.80 39.85
CA SER A 67 -21.02 -49.34 41.21
C SER A 67 -19.64 -49.89 41.61
N ASN A 68 -18.56 -49.58 40.86
CA ASN A 68 -17.20 -50.09 41.08
C ASN A 68 -17.09 -51.63 41.02
N GLN A 69 -17.89 -52.27 40.17
CA GLN A 69 -17.81 -53.72 39.94
C GLN A 69 -17.15 -54.00 38.59
N VAL A 70 -16.25 -54.99 38.57
CA VAL A 70 -15.60 -55.47 37.35
C VAL A 70 -16.62 -56.26 36.53
N GLN A 71 -16.92 -55.78 35.33
CA GLN A 71 -17.87 -56.38 34.40
C GLN A 71 -17.18 -57.32 33.41
N SER A 72 -16.03 -56.92 32.88
CA SER A 72 -15.24 -57.72 31.94
C SER A 72 -13.75 -57.42 32.04
N ILE A 73 -12.91 -58.39 31.68
CA ILE A 73 -11.46 -58.29 31.64
C ILE A 73 -10.97 -58.77 30.28
N GLN A 74 -10.08 -58.00 29.65
CA GLN A 74 -9.50 -58.31 28.34
C GLN A 74 -7.99 -58.08 28.34
N ASP A 75 -7.26 -58.71 27.42
CA ASP A 75 -5.83 -58.46 27.23
C ASP A 75 -5.57 -57.01 26.80
N ALA A 76 -4.70 -56.30 27.52
CA ALA A 76 -4.34 -54.93 27.20
C ALA A 76 -3.27 -54.80 26.11
N SER A 77 -2.56 -55.89 25.77
CA SER A 77 -1.37 -55.85 24.90
C SER A 77 -1.60 -55.09 23.59
N LYS A 78 -2.65 -55.45 22.84
CA LYS A 78 -3.00 -54.78 21.58
C LYS A 78 -3.40 -53.32 21.79
N LYS A 79 -4.13 -53.01 22.87
CA LYS A 79 -4.59 -51.64 23.16
C LYS A 79 -3.41 -50.74 23.54
N ILE A 80 -2.47 -51.23 24.34
CA ILE A 80 -1.23 -50.51 24.70
C ILE A 80 -0.40 -50.21 23.45
N VAL A 81 -0.19 -51.20 22.57
CA VAL A 81 0.53 -50.99 21.30
C VAL A 81 -0.15 -49.93 20.43
N ASN A 82 -1.49 -49.96 20.34
CA ASN A 82 -2.24 -48.96 19.59
C ASN A 82 -2.12 -47.54 20.19
N ILE A 83 -2.10 -47.41 21.53
CA ILE A 83 -1.90 -46.12 22.20
C ILE A 83 -0.50 -45.58 21.90
N LEU A 84 0.55 -46.41 22.01
CA LEU A 84 1.93 -46.01 21.73
C LEU A 84 2.12 -45.63 20.25
N GLN A 85 1.51 -46.37 19.32
CA GLN A 85 1.52 -46.02 17.90
C GLN A 85 0.77 -44.71 17.61
N ALA A 86 -0.37 -44.49 18.27
CA ALA A 86 -1.12 -43.24 18.14
C ALA A 86 -0.31 -42.05 18.67
N PHE A 87 0.34 -42.21 19.83
CA PHE A 87 1.19 -41.20 20.44
C PHE A 87 2.39 -40.82 19.55
N SER A 88 3.10 -41.83 19.02
CA SER A 88 4.22 -41.61 18.08
C SER A 88 3.75 -40.83 16.83
N ARG A 89 2.61 -41.22 16.23
CA ARG A 89 2.04 -40.49 15.09
C ARG A 89 1.64 -39.06 15.44
N SER A 90 1.10 -38.81 16.63
CA SER A 90 0.78 -37.44 17.06
C SER A 90 2.01 -36.59 17.32
N GLN A 91 3.10 -37.18 17.84
CA GLN A 91 4.36 -36.48 18.05
C GLN A 91 5.00 -36.07 16.71
N ASP A 92 5.01 -36.97 15.72
CA ASP A 92 5.53 -36.65 14.39
C ASP A 92 4.70 -35.55 13.70
N LYS A 93 3.37 -35.63 13.80
CA LYS A 93 2.47 -34.58 13.30
C LYS A 93 2.72 -33.23 13.98
N TYR A 94 2.96 -33.23 15.29
CA TYR A 94 3.25 -32.02 16.04
C TYR A 94 4.54 -31.36 15.56
N LYS A 95 5.62 -32.14 15.40
CA LYS A 95 6.90 -31.62 14.87
C LYS A 95 6.75 -31.02 13.47
N SER A 96 6.04 -31.73 12.58
CA SER A 96 5.76 -31.21 11.23
C SER A 96 4.96 -29.90 11.27
N ALA A 97 3.95 -29.81 12.14
CA ALA A 97 3.16 -28.58 12.30
C ALA A 97 4.00 -27.43 12.90
N GLU A 98 4.93 -27.73 13.80
CA GLU A 98 5.86 -26.76 14.36
C GLU A 98 6.79 -26.16 13.30
N GLU A 99 7.32 -27.01 12.41
CA GLU A 99 8.12 -26.59 11.26
C GLU A 99 7.32 -25.72 10.28
N GLU A 100 6.08 -26.09 9.97
CA GLU A 100 5.19 -25.29 9.10
C GLU A 100 4.88 -23.91 9.70
N VAL A 101 4.57 -23.84 11.00
CA VAL A 101 4.33 -22.58 11.70
C VAL A 101 5.58 -21.69 11.70
N GLU A 102 6.77 -22.27 11.84
CA GLU A 102 8.02 -21.52 11.77
C GLU A 102 8.29 -20.99 10.35
N GLN A 103 8.03 -21.77 9.31
CA GLN A 103 8.11 -21.31 7.92
C GLN A 103 7.10 -20.18 7.62
N TRP A 104 5.88 -20.27 8.18
CA TRP A 104 4.88 -19.22 8.08
C TRP A 104 5.30 -17.94 8.80
N LYS A 105 5.93 -18.04 9.99
CA LYS A 105 6.52 -16.88 10.68
C LYS A 105 7.58 -16.18 9.84
N GLN A 106 8.50 -16.95 9.24
CA GLN A 106 9.55 -16.41 8.39
C GLN A 106 8.97 -15.68 7.17
N SER A 107 7.98 -16.30 6.52
CA SER A 107 7.25 -15.70 5.39
C SER A 107 6.56 -14.39 5.79
N LEU A 108 5.91 -14.36 6.96
CA LEU A 108 5.19 -13.18 7.46
C LEU A 108 6.14 -12.06 7.88
N ASN A 109 7.32 -12.40 8.42
CA ASN A 109 8.36 -11.44 8.72
C ASN A 109 8.87 -10.80 7.43
N PHE A 110 9.18 -11.60 6.41
CA PHE A 110 9.58 -11.10 5.10
C PHE A 110 8.52 -10.18 4.49
N GLN A 111 7.25 -10.59 4.48
CA GLN A 111 6.15 -9.73 4.00
C GLN A 111 6.06 -8.41 4.78
N SER A 112 6.27 -8.43 6.10
CA SER A 112 6.26 -7.21 6.92
C SER A 112 7.42 -6.28 6.58
N GLN A 113 8.61 -6.81 6.29
CA GLN A 113 9.76 -6.00 5.89
C GLN A 113 9.55 -5.37 4.51
N GLU A 114 9.04 -6.14 3.56
CA GLU A 114 8.71 -5.65 2.21
C GLU A 114 7.62 -4.59 2.24
N LEU A 115 6.61 -4.75 3.10
CA LEU A 115 5.57 -3.76 3.29
C LEU A 115 6.15 -2.45 3.85
N HIS A 116 7.03 -2.55 4.85
CA HIS A 116 7.71 -1.38 5.40
C HIS A 116 8.59 -0.66 4.37
N ARG A 117 9.28 -1.41 3.49
CA ARG A 117 10.01 -0.81 2.37
C ARG A 117 9.08 -0.03 1.43
N ARG A 118 7.92 -0.61 1.08
CA ARG A 118 6.94 0.05 0.21
C ARG A 118 6.30 1.28 0.86
N GLU A 119 6.09 1.27 2.17
CA GLU A 119 5.66 2.46 2.92
C GLU A 119 6.66 3.60 2.77
N GLN A 120 7.95 3.34 2.99
CA GLN A 120 9.01 4.34 2.84
C GLN A 120 9.10 4.85 1.39
N GLU A 121 8.99 3.96 0.40
CA GLU A 121 8.96 4.36 -1.01
C GLU A 121 7.76 5.27 -1.34
N LEU A 122 6.59 5.04 -0.70
CA LEU A 122 5.41 5.89 -0.89
C LEU A 122 5.57 7.24 -0.20
N GLU A 123 6.09 7.28 1.01
CA GLU A 123 6.38 8.52 1.72
C GLU A 123 7.33 9.41 0.92
N GLN A 124 8.37 8.82 0.33
CA GLN A 124 9.27 9.56 -0.57
C GLN A 124 8.55 10.10 -1.81
N LYS A 125 7.67 9.31 -2.43
CA LYS A 125 6.88 9.75 -3.59
C LYS A 125 5.87 10.85 -3.24
N GLU A 126 5.35 10.86 -2.01
CA GLU A 126 4.46 11.92 -1.52
C GLU A 126 5.21 13.24 -1.38
N LEU A 127 6.42 13.22 -0.80
CA LEU A 127 7.28 14.39 -0.73
C LEU A 127 7.63 14.93 -2.12
N ASP A 128 7.92 14.03 -3.07
CA ASP A 128 8.18 14.42 -4.46
C ASP A 128 6.95 15.07 -5.12
N LEU A 129 5.74 14.56 -4.85
CA LEU A 129 4.50 15.15 -5.35
C LEU A 129 4.24 16.53 -4.74
N GLU A 130 4.46 16.71 -3.45
CA GLU A 130 4.31 18.00 -2.77
C GLU A 130 5.26 19.05 -3.37
N ASN A 131 6.52 18.68 -3.60
CA ASN A 131 7.50 19.55 -4.27
C ASN A 131 7.08 19.92 -5.71
N LEU A 132 6.49 18.98 -6.45
CA LEU A 132 5.99 19.24 -7.80
C LEU A 132 4.75 20.13 -7.80
N GLU A 133 3.83 19.96 -6.84
CA GLU A 133 2.67 20.83 -6.67
C GLU A 133 3.09 22.27 -6.33
N ALA A 134 4.09 22.44 -5.46
CA ALA A 134 4.66 23.76 -5.15
C ALA A 134 5.27 24.44 -6.39
N ARG A 135 6.03 23.70 -7.20
CA ARG A 135 6.56 24.22 -8.48
C ARG A 135 5.46 24.59 -9.47
N ARG A 136 4.37 23.82 -9.52
CA ARG A 136 3.22 24.13 -10.38
C ARG A 136 2.58 25.46 -9.98
N GLN A 137 2.38 25.69 -8.69
CA GLN A 137 1.86 26.95 -8.16
C GLN A 137 2.77 28.14 -8.50
N GLU A 138 4.08 27.98 -8.36
CA GLU A 138 5.04 29.02 -8.74
C GLU A 138 4.95 29.38 -10.23
N ILE A 139 4.79 28.37 -11.11
CA ILE A 139 4.59 28.60 -12.54
C ILE A 139 3.26 29.31 -12.82
N GLU A 140 2.16 28.89 -12.19
CA GLU A 140 0.85 29.54 -12.33
C GLU A 140 0.91 31.03 -11.92
N GLU A 141 1.58 31.34 -10.80
CA GLU A 141 1.79 32.73 -10.37
C GLU A 141 2.62 33.55 -11.37
N LEU A 142 3.67 32.97 -11.94
CA LEU A 142 4.48 33.61 -12.97
C LEU A 142 3.66 33.85 -14.24
N GLU A 143 2.85 32.89 -14.68
CA GLU A 143 1.96 33.04 -15.84
C GLU A 143 0.94 34.16 -15.63
N GLU A 144 0.34 34.28 -14.44
CA GLU A 144 -0.55 35.40 -14.12
C GLU A 144 0.15 36.76 -14.18
N LYS A 145 1.38 36.84 -13.65
CA LYS A 145 2.19 38.07 -13.74
C LYS A 145 2.48 38.43 -15.21
N PHE A 146 2.92 37.47 -16.01
CA PHE A 146 3.14 37.67 -17.44
C PHE A 146 1.86 38.09 -18.18
N ALA A 147 0.71 37.52 -17.84
CA ALA A 147 -0.56 37.89 -18.44
C ALA A 147 -0.95 39.35 -18.12
N ARG A 148 -0.76 39.77 -16.85
CA ARG A 148 -0.96 41.17 -16.44
C ARG A 148 -0.06 42.14 -17.19
N GLU A 149 1.25 41.84 -17.25
CA GLU A 149 2.22 42.66 -17.98
C GLU A 149 1.88 42.76 -19.48
N ARG A 150 1.42 41.66 -20.11
CA ARG A 150 0.96 41.67 -21.51
C ARG A 150 -0.21 42.61 -21.72
N ILE A 151 -1.20 42.60 -20.82
CA ILE A 151 -2.36 43.51 -20.91
C ILE A 151 -1.90 44.97 -20.81
N GLU A 152 -1.00 45.27 -19.87
CA GLU A 152 -0.45 46.61 -19.70
C GLU A 152 0.30 47.09 -20.94
N ILE A 153 1.15 46.24 -21.53
CA ILE A 153 1.83 46.54 -22.80
C ILE A 153 0.82 46.82 -23.92
N GLU A 154 -0.26 46.05 -24.03
CA GLU A 154 -1.29 46.25 -25.04
C GLU A 154 -2.06 47.57 -24.84
N GLN A 155 -2.32 47.95 -23.59
CA GLN A 155 -2.92 49.25 -23.27
C GLN A 155 -2.00 50.41 -23.64
N LEU A 156 -0.69 50.30 -23.35
CA LEU A 156 0.31 51.29 -23.75
C LEU A 156 0.39 51.40 -25.28
N ARG A 157 0.37 50.27 -26.01
CA ARG A 157 0.32 50.26 -27.49
C ARG A 157 -0.87 51.04 -28.03
N LYS A 158 -2.06 50.76 -27.52
CA LYS A 158 -3.28 51.43 -27.96
C LYS A 158 -3.22 52.93 -27.68
N SER A 159 -2.64 53.33 -26.55
CA SER A 159 -2.46 54.74 -26.18
C SER A 159 -1.50 55.45 -27.14
N ILE A 160 -0.35 54.83 -27.45
CA ILE A 160 0.61 55.35 -28.43
C ILE A 160 -0.01 55.49 -29.81
N GLU A 161 -0.80 54.51 -30.26
CA GLU A 161 -1.46 54.57 -31.57
C GLU A 161 -2.51 55.70 -31.62
N VAL A 162 -3.27 55.92 -30.53
CA VAL A 162 -4.20 57.04 -30.43
C VAL A 162 -3.46 58.38 -30.43
N GLU A 163 -2.38 58.53 -29.67
CA GLU A 163 -1.56 59.73 -29.66
C GLU A 163 -0.93 59.99 -31.03
N ARG A 164 -0.46 58.95 -31.71
CA ARG A 164 0.05 59.03 -33.07
C ARG A 164 -1.04 59.47 -34.04
N GLY A 165 -2.23 58.89 -33.98
CA GLY A 165 -3.37 59.30 -34.80
C GLY A 165 -3.80 60.74 -34.53
N GLN A 166 -3.70 61.22 -33.28
CA GLN A 166 -3.93 62.63 -32.94
C GLN A 166 -2.82 63.55 -33.48
N ILE A 167 -1.55 63.12 -33.45
CA ILE A 167 -0.44 63.87 -34.05
C ILE A 167 -0.58 63.91 -35.57
N GLU A 168 -0.95 62.81 -36.21
CA GLU A 168 -1.22 62.72 -37.64
C GLU A 168 -2.46 63.53 -38.04
N ALA A 169 -3.52 63.51 -37.23
CA ALA A 169 -4.72 64.34 -37.45
C ALA A 169 -4.43 65.82 -37.22
N LYS A 170 -3.61 66.18 -36.23
CA LYS A 170 -3.10 67.55 -36.07
C LYS A 170 -2.22 67.92 -37.28
N ALA A 171 -1.32 67.05 -37.72
CA ALA A 171 -0.53 67.24 -38.95
C ALA A 171 -1.40 67.40 -40.21
N ALA A 172 -2.52 66.68 -40.29
CA ALA A 172 -3.48 66.77 -41.40
C ALA A 172 -4.43 67.99 -41.29
N ALA A 173 -4.76 68.44 -40.08
CA ALA A 173 -5.48 69.69 -39.84
C ALA A 173 -4.60 70.92 -40.16
N LEU A 174 -3.27 70.77 -40.12
CA LEU A 174 -2.29 71.74 -40.60
C LEU A 174 -2.19 71.78 -42.15
N THR A 175 -3.13 71.17 -42.92
CA THR A 175 -2.99 71.03 -44.40
C THR A 175 -4.06 71.64 -45.33
N SER A 176 -4.97 72.52 -44.88
CA SER A 176 -5.73 73.37 -45.85
C SER A 176 -5.49 74.86 -45.62
N ASP A 177 -5.86 75.40 -44.46
CA ASP A 177 -5.66 76.84 -44.15
C ASP A 177 -4.19 77.17 -43.96
N GLN A 178 -3.43 76.27 -43.33
CA GLN A 178 -1.99 76.43 -43.22
C GLN A 178 -1.25 76.07 -44.51
N VAL A 179 -1.85 75.30 -45.43
CA VAL A 179 -1.30 75.11 -46.79
C VAL A 179 -1.56 76.33 -47.66
N GLU A 180 -2.67 77.05 -47.48
CA GLU A 180 -2.86 78.36 -48.11
C GLU A 180 -1.94 79.42 -47.49
N HIS A 181 -1.77 79.40 -46.17
CA HIS A 181 -0.83 80.29 -45.49
C HIS A 181 0.63 79.95 -45.82
N LEU A 182 0.98 78.66 -45.94
CA LEU A 182 2.28 78.20 -46.44
C LEU A 182 2.41 78.48 -47.93
N LYS A 183 1.38 78.42 -48.76
CA LYS A 183 1.44 78.83 -50.18
C LYS A 183 1.61 80.33 -50.33
N TYR A 184 1.04 81.13 -49.43
CA TYR A 184 1.26 82.58 -49.35
C TYR A 184 2.69 82.88 -48.89
N LEU A 185 3.18 82.22 -47.84
CA LEU A 185 4.55 82.34 -47.34
C LEU A 185 5.57 81.73 -48.32
N ILE A 186 5.24 80.68 -49.05
CA ILE A 186 6.03 80.09 -50.15
C ILE A 186 5.94 80.97 -51.39
N GLY A 187 4.84 81.66 -51.65
CA GLY A 187 4.77 82.70 -52.68
C GLY A 187 5.74 83.84 -52.37
N GLN A 188 5.81 84.25 -51.10
CA GLN A 188 6.77 85.24 -50.61
C GLN A 188 8.21 84.70 -50.54
N LEU A 189 8.41 83.45 -50.16
CA LEU A 189 9.73 82.82 -50.06
C LEU A 189 10.25 82.34 -51.42
N SER A 190 9.40 81.99 -52.38
CA SER A 190 9.75 81.63 -53.76
C SER A 190 10.19 82.85 -54.55
N SER A 191 9.59 84.02 -54.28
CA SER A 191 10.19 85.29 -54.71
C SER A 191 11.51 85.63 -53.98
N SER A 192 11.84 84.89 -52.90
CA SER A 192 13.04 85.10 -52.09
C SER A 192 14.09 83.96 -52.18
N PHE A 193 13.85 82.86 -52.90
CA PHE A 193 14.76 81.70 -52.91
C PHE A 193 14.82 80.98 -54.26
N SER A 194 16.06 80.77 -54.72
CA SER A 194 16.40 80.36 -56.08
C SER A 194 16.62 78.86 -56.28
N ASN A 195 16.08 77.92 -55.47
CA ASN A 195 16.38 76.50 -55.72
C ASN A 195 15.30 75.44 -55.34
N PRO A 196 14.56 74.88 -56.32
CA PRO A 196 13.51 73.86 -56.14
C PRO A 196 13.99 72.49 -55.61
N ASP A 197 15.25 72.14 -55.79
CA ASP A 197 15.78 70.80 -55.43
C ASP A 197 15.74 70.52 -53.92
N SER A 198 15.87 71.57 -53.09
CA SER A 198 15.89 71.46 -51.63
C SER A 198 14.57 70.95 -51.01
N LEU A 199 13.44 71.17 -51.69
CA LEU A 199 12.12 70.72 -51.22
C LEU A 199 11.88 69.25 -51.58
N LYS A 200 12.37 68.82 -52.74
CA LYS A 200 12.34 67.41 -53.17
C LYS A 200 13.17 66.54 -52.21
N ASP A 201 14.34 67.02 -51.80
CA ASP A 201 15.20 66.33 -50.84
C ASP A 201 14.54 66.21 -49.45
N ARG A 202 13.79 67.24 -48.99
CA ARG A 202 13.04 67.16 -47.73
C ARG A 202 11.90 66.14 -47.78
N ILE A 203 11.18 66.05 -48.89
CA ILE A 203 10.12 65.06 -49.08
C ILE A 203 10.71 63.65 -49.15
N HIS A 204 11.82 63.46 -49.87
CA HIS A 204 12.52 62.18 -49.91
C HIS A 204 12.99 61.74 -48.51
N ASN A 205 13.59 62.67 -47.75
CA ASN A 205 14.03 62.40 -46.38
C ASN A 205 12.85 62.06 -45.44
N ALA A 206 11.69 62.69 -45.59
CA ALA A 206 10.50 62.36 -44.81
C ALA A 206 9.94 60.98 -45.17
N LEU A 207 9.96 60.62 -46.45
CA LEU A 207 9.49 59.32 -46.94
C LEU A 207 10.43 58.18 -46.52
N ASP A 208 11.75 58.43 -46.56
CA ASP A 208 12.76 57.51 -46.02
C ASP A 208 12.62 57.33 -44.50
N LEU A 209 12.28 58.40 -43.76
CA LEU A 209 12.02 58.30 -42.32
C LEU A 209 10.78 57.44 -42.02
N VAL A 210 9.72 57.56 -42.84
CA VAL A 210 8.50 56.74 -42.72
C VAL A 210 8.81 55.28 -43.05
N ASN A 211 9.55 55.01 -44.12
CA ASN A 211 9.96 53.64 -44.49
C ASN A 211 10.82 52.99 -43.40
N LYS A 212 11.80 53.72 -42.84
CA LYS A 212 12.62 53.23 -41.72
C LYS A 212 11.77 52.91 -40.49
N ARG A 213 10.75 53.73 -40.18
CA ARG A 213 9.83 53.45 -39.08
C ARG A 213 8.93 52.24 -39.35
N GLN A 214 8.51 52.02 -40.60
CA GLN A 214 7.72 50.85 -40.99
C GLN A 214 8.52 49.54 -40.87
N GLU A 215 9.82 49.57 -41.15
CA GLU A 215 10.72 48.42 -40.96
C GLU A 215 10.91 48.06 -39.47
N VAL A 216 11.07 49.07 -38.62
CA VAL A 216 11.10 48.88 -37.16
C VAL A 216 9.78 48.30 -36.64
N LEU A 217 8.63 48.77 -37.13
CA LEU A 217 7.33 48.21 -36.75
C LEU A 217 7.17 46.76 -37.21
N THR A 218 7.64 46.43 -38.42
CA THR A 218 7.53 45.08 -38.98
C THR A 218 8.37 44.07 -38.18
N SER A 219 9.61 44.43 -37.85
CA SER A 219 10.48 43.60 -37.00
C SER A 219 9.92 43.43 -35.58
N PHE A 220 9.30 44.48 -35.04
CA PHE A 220 8.62 44.41 -33.74
C PHE A 220 7.41 43.48 -33.75
N TRP A 221 6.61 43.45 -34.83
CA TRP A 221 5.50 42.50 -34.98
C TRP A 221 5.98 41.06 -35.11
N GLN A 222 7.07 40.81 -35.85
CA GLN A 222 7.68 39.48 -35.90
C GLN A 222 8.16 39.01 -34.53
N ASN A 223 8.79 39.89 -33.75
CA ASN A 223 9.22 39.55 -32.39
C ASN A 223 8.05 39.24 -31.47
N LEU A 224 6.93 39.96 -31.58
CA LEU A 224 5.71 39.64 -30.84
C LEU A 224 5.13 38.29 -31.20
N ASP A 225 5.06 37.98 -32.49
CA ASP A 225 4.51 36.70 -32.96
C ASP A 225 5.37 35.54 -32.46
N ASN A 226 6.69 35.69 -32.50
CA ASN A 226 7.63 34.75 -31.89
C ASN A 226 7.39 34.60 -30.38
N LEU A 227 7.19 35.72 -29.65
CA LEU A 227 6.92 35.68 -28.21
C LEU A 227 5.58 35.01 -27.88
N LYS A 228 4.59 35.14 -28.76
CA LYS A 228 3.30 34.47 -28.65
C LYS A 228 3.45 32.96 -28.89
N ASN A 229 4.14 32.57 -29.94
CA ASN A 229 4.39 31.16 -30.27
C ASN A 229 5.17 30.46 -29.16
N GLU A 230 6.17 31.13 -28.56
CA GLU A 230 6.90 30.57 -27.40
C GLU A 230 5.98 30.44 -26.18
N ALA A 231 5.15 31.44 -25.87
CA ALA A 231 4.18 31.34 -24.76
C ALA A 231 3.18 30.18 -24.97
N GLU A 232 2.72 29.96 -26.20
CA GLU A 232 1.78 28.89 -26.54
C GLU A 232 2.43 27.50 -26.42
N LYS A 233 3.72 27.41 -26.78
CA LYS A 233 4.54 26.20 -26.57
C LYS A 233 4.76 25.92 -25.07
N GLN A 234 5.10 26.93 -24.28
CA GLN A 234 5.27 26.79 -22.83
C GLN A 234 3.97 26.33 -22.15
N LYS A 235 2.83 26.91 -22.52
CA LYS A 235 1.50 26.46 -22.06
C LYS A 235 1.23 24.99 -22.42
N GLY A 236 1.61 24.57 -23.62
CA GLY A 236 1.50 23.16 -24.03
C GLY A 236 2.36 22.21 -23.19
N LEU A 237 3.57 22.62 -22.80
CA LEU A 237 4.43 21.86 -21.90
C LEU A 237 3.86 21.80 -20.48
N LEU A 238 3.34 22.92 -19.98
CA LEU A 238 2.70 22.99 -18.66
C LEU A 238 1.47 22.07 -18.59
N ASN A 239 0.63 22.07 -19.64
CA ASN A 239 -0.52 21.18 -19.72
C ASN A 239 -0.09 19.70 -19.68
N LYS A 240 0.93 19.31 -20.46
CA LYS A 240 1.46 17.94 -20.43
C LYS A 240 2.01 17.57 -19.06
N SER A 241 2.81 18.45 -18.45
CA SER A 241 3.34 18.23 -17.11
C SER A 241 2.24 18.12 -16.06
N THR A 242 1.13 18.86 -16.22
CA THR A 242 -0.03 18.80 -15.33
C THR A 242 -0.78 17.47 -15.48
N GLU A 243 -0.93 16.98 -16.72
CA GLU A 243 -1.52 15.67 -16.99
C GLU A 243 -0.67 14.54 -16.39
N ASP A 244 0.65 14.57 -16.60
CA ASP A 244 1.59 13.61 -16.01
C ASP A 244 1.53 13.63 -14.46
N LEU A 245 1.42 14.82 -13.87
CA LEU A 245 1.24 14.97 -12.41
C LEU A 245 -0.05 14.31 -11.93
N ASN A 246 -1.16 14.54 -12.63
CA ASN A 246 -2.45 13.93 -12.30
C ASN A 246 -2.40 12.40 -12.41
N VAL A 247 -1.74 11.86 -13.44
CA VAL A 247 -1.53 10.42 -13.59
C VAL A 247 -0.71 9.87 -12.42
N ARG A 248 0.40 10.50 -12.06
CA ARG A 248 1.23 10.08 -10.92
C ARG A 248 0.48 10.16 -9.59
N LYS A 249 -0.34 11.20 -9.39
CA LYS A 249 -1.18 11.37 -8.21
C LYS A 249 -2.19 10.23 -8.08
N ASN A 250 -2.86 9.89 -9.17
CA ASN A 250 -3.80 8.76 -9.21
C ASN A 250 -3.09 7.42 -8.93
N GLN A 251 -1.91 7.20 -9.53
CA GLN A 251 -1.11 6.02 -9.25
C GLN A 251 -0.70 5.93 -7.77
N CYS A 252 -0.24 7.05 -7.19
CA CYS A 252 0.08 7.13 -5.76
C CYS A 252 -1.13 6.76 -4.88
N GLN A 253 -2.32 7.30 -5.18
CA GLN A 253 -3.54 6.94 -4.46
C GLN A 253 -3.88 5.45 -4.58
N GLN A 254 -3.79 4.87 -5.77
CA GLN A 254 -4.02 3.42 -5.96
C GLN A 254 -3.03 2.59 -5.16
N THR A 255 -1.75 2.97 -5.15
CA THR A 255 -0.73 2.27 -4.34
C THR A 255 -0.96 2.42 -2.84
N LYS A 256 -1.49 3.55 -2.36
CA LYS A 256 -1.89 3.72 -0.96
C LYS A 256 -3.03 2.78 -0.57
N ILE A 257 -4.04 2.65 -1.43
CA ILE A 257 -5.16 1.72 -1.19
C ILE A 257 -4.64 0.28 -1.15
N ALA A 258 -3.84 -0.13 -2.13
CA ALA A 258 -3.26 -1.46 -2.16
C ALA A 258 -2.37 -1.76 -0.94
N LEU A 259 -1.64 -0.76 -0.44
CA LEU A 259 -0.84 -0.89 0.77
C LEU A 259 -1.73 -1.10 2.00
N ALA A 260 -2.82 -0.33 2.14
CA ALA A 260 -3.77 -0.50 3.24
C ALA A 260 -4.42 -1.88 3.23
N ASP A 261 -4.79 -2.40 2.05
CA ASP A 261 -5.33 -3.74 1.89
C ASP A 261 -4.30 -4.81 2.29
N ALA A 262 -3.05 -4.67 1.85
CA ALA A 262 -1.97 -5.59 2.22
C ALA A 262 -1.68 -5.57 3.73
N GLN A 263 -1.73 -4.39 4.38
CA GLN A 263 -1.61 -4.28 5.84
C GLN A 263 -2.75 -4.99 6.57
N ALA A 264 -3.99 -4.84 6.09
CA ALA A 264 -5.15 -5.51 6.65
C ALA A 264 -5.04 -7.04 6.52
N GLU A 265 -4.61 -7.53 5.36
CA GLU A 265 -4.36 -8.95 5.12
C GLU A 265 -3.25 -9.50 6.03
N LEU A 266 -2.13 -8.79 6.16
CA LEU A 266 -1.02 -9.18 7.02
C LEU A 266 -1.46 -9.24 8.50
N LYS A 267 -2.31 -8.31 8.94
CA LYS A 267 -2.91 -8.32 10.28
C LYS A 267 -3.82 -9.53 10.49
N ALA A 268 -4.62 -9.90 9.49
CA ALA A 268 -5.46 -11.08 9.54
C ALA A 268 -4.62 -12.37 9.61
N GLN A 269 -3.57 -12.48 8.79
CA GLN A 269 -2.65 -13.61 8.80
C GLN A 269 -1.91 -13.75 10.15
N ARG A 270 -1.46 -12.64 10.76
CA ARG A 270 -0.91 -12.64 12.14
C ARG A 270 -1.92 -13.17 13.17
N GLY A 271 -3.20 -12.82 13.02
CA GLY A 271 -4.27 -13.32 13.89
C GLY A 271 -4.45 -14.84 13.78
N ILE A 272 -4.44 -15.36 12.54
CA ILE A 272 -4.53 -16.80 12.26
C ILE A 272 -3.32 -17.53 12.83
N LEU A 273 -2.11 -17.01 12.60
CA LEU A 273 -0.87 -17.58 13.12
C LEU A 273 -0.92 -17.68 14.65
N LYS A 274 -1.33 -16.61 15.35
CA LYS A 274 -1.46 -16.61 16.81
C LYS A 274 -2.46 -17.67 17.31
N LEU A 275 -3.54 -17.88 16.58
CA LEU A 275 -4.51 -18.93 16.89
C LEU A 275 -3.92 -20.33 16.69
N GLN A 276 -3.15 -20.53 15.64
CA GLN A 276 -2.44 -21.79 15.40
C GLN A 276 -1.36 -22.06 16.46
N GLU A 277 -0.57 -21.05 16.83
CA GLU A 277 0.40 -21.15 17.93
C GLU A 277 -0.27 -21.53 19.25
N ASN A 278 -1.40 -20.90 19.58
CA ASN A 278 -2.18 -21.25 20.77
C ASN A 278 -2.70 -22.69 20.72
N ASN A 279 -3.22 -23.13 19.56
CA ASN A 279 -3.68 -24.50 19.37
C ASN A 279 -2.54 -25.51 19.49
N MET A 280 -1.35 -25.19 18.98
CA MET A 280 -0.16 -26.03 19.15
C MET A 280 0.28 -26.06 20.62
N ALA A 281 0.34 -24.92 21.30
CA ALA A 281 0.69 -24.87 22.72
C ALA A 281 -0.29 -25.72 23.57
N MET A 282 -1.58 -25.64 23.30
CA MET A 282 -2.59 -26.49 23.94
C MET A 282 -2.41 -27.98 23.62
N SER A 283 -2.13 -28.32 22.36
CA SER A 283 -1.87 -29.72 21.94
C SER A 283 -0.60 -30.27 22.59
N ARG A 284 0.43 -29.44 22.74
CA ARG A 284 1.67 -29.80 23.43
C ARG A 284 1.44 -30.05 24.92
N MET A 285 0.69 -29.18 25.60
CA MET A 285 0.30 -29.43 27.00
C MET A 285 -0.48 -30.73 27.16
N GLN A 286 -1.32 -31.10 26.18
CA GLN A 286 -2.05 -32.37 26.20
C GLN A 286 -1.14 -33.58 25.98
N LEU A 287 -0.12 -33.46 25.12
CA LEU A 287 0.89 -34.51 24.93
C LEU A 287 1.77 -34.68 26.17
N ASP A 288 2.21 -33.57 26.77
CA ASP A 288 3.04 -33.58 27.98
C ASP A 288 2.26 -34.13 29.20
N ALA A 289 0.95 -33.87 29.28
CA ALA A 289 0.09 -34.41 30.33
C ALA A 289 -0.24 -35.92 30.17
N GLN A 290 0.15 -36.54 29.06
CA GLN A 290 0.01 -37.98 28.80
C GLN A 290 1.28 -38.79 29.14
N ILE A 291 2.37 -38.11 29.51
CA ILE A 291 3.64 -38.70 29.95
C ILE A 291 3.65 -38.78 31.48
#